data_AF-A0A942XI31-F1
#
_entry.id   AF-A0A942XI31-F1
#
_cell.length_a   1.000
_cell.length_b   1.000
_cell.length_c   1.000
_cell.angle_alpha   90.00
_cell.angle_beta   90.00
_cell.angle_gamma   90.00
#
_symmetry.space_group_name_H-M   'P 1'
#
loop_
_entity.id
_entity.type
_entity.pdbx_description
1 polymer ?
#
loop_
_entity_poly.entity_id
_entity_poly.type
_entity_poly.pdbx_seq_one_letter_code
_entity_poly.pdbx_strand_id
1 'polypeptide(L)'
;MINIFEVNETNKMIEQENLDVRTITMGISLLDCIDSDLDRLNEKIYNKITTRAKDLVETGEKISMEFGIPIVNKRISVTPIALIGGAACKTPEDFVTIAKTLD
;
A
#
# COMPACT_ATOMS: atom_id res chain seq x y z
N MET A 1 -10.15 -7.25 21.36
CA MET A 1 -9.11 -8.27 21.12
C MET A 1 -9.85 -9.47 20.56
N ILE A 2 -9.44 -10.00 19.41
CA ILE A 2 -10.16 -11.09 18.73
C ILE A 2 -9.98 -12.39 19.53
N ASN A 3 -11.05 -13.15 19.74
CA ASN A 3 -11.03 -14.42 20.46
C ASN A 3 -11.07 -15.64 19.52
N ILE A 4 -10.76 -16.84 20.04
CA ILE A 4 -10.69 -18.05 19.20
C ILE A 4 -12.06 -18.51 18.67
N PHE A 5 -13.15 -18.12 19.33
CA PHE A 5 -14.50 -18.41 18.88
C PHE A 5 -14.85 -17.59 17.63
N GLU A 6 -14.51 -16.30 17.61
CA GLU A 6 -14.68 -15.42 16.45
C GLU A 6 -13.88 -15.90 15.23
N VAL A 7 -12.65 -16.41 15.46
CA VAL A 7 -11.82 -17.00 14.39
C VAL A 7 -12.50 -18.24 13.80
N ASN A 8 -13.01 -19.14 14.66
CA ASN A 8 -13.70 -20.35 14.19
C ASN A 8 -14.98 -20.05 13.42
N GLU A 9 -15.77 -19.06 13.85
CA GLU A 9 -16.96 -18.61 13.11
C GLU A 9 -16.59 -18.02 11.75
N THR A 10 -15.53 -17.21 11.68
CA THR A 10 -15.05 -16.64 10.41
C THR A 10 -14.59 -17.73 9.43
N ASN A 11 -13.88 -18.75 9.92
CA ASN A 11 -13.46 -19.89 9.08
C ASN A 11 -14.67 -20.64 8.49
N LYS A 12 -15.72 -20.88 9.30
CA LYS A 12 -16.95 -21.50 8.78
C LYS A 12 -17.62 -20.66 7.70
N MET A 13 -17.65 -19.33 7.86
CA MET A 13 -18.21 -18.43 6.85
C MET A 13 -17.41 -18.51 5.54
N ILE A 14 -16.07 -18.53 5.62
CA ILE A 14 -15.21 -18.67 4.44
C ILE A 14 -15.50 -19.97 3.68
N GLU A 15 -15.63 -21.09 4.39
CA GLU A 15 -15.91 -22.40 3.79
C GLU A 15 -17.32 -22.51 3.16
N GLN A 16 -18.31 -21.83 3.74
CA GLN A 16 -19.73 -22.01 3.36
C GLN A 16 -20.25 -20.94 2.39
N GLU A 17 -19.68 -19.73 2.39
CA GLU A 17 -20.28 -18.54 1.75
C GLU A 17 -19.50 -18.01 0.52
N ASN A 18 -18.49 -18.73 0.01
CA ASN A 18 -17.71 -18.36 -1.20
C ASN A 18 -17.25 -16.88 -1.23
N LEU A 19 -16.67 -16.40 -0.12
CA LEU A 19 -16.31 -15.00 0.06
C LEU A 19 -15.07 -14.60 -0.78
N ASP A 20 -15.05 -13.34 -1.23
CA ASP A 20 -13.90 -12.72 -1.89
C ASP A 20 -13.37 -11.49 -1.13
N VAL A 21 -12.06 -11.29 -1.16
CA VAL A 21 -11.44 -10.05 -0.64
C VAL A 21 -11.26 -9.10 -1.82
N ARG A 22 -12.07 -8.04 -1.86
CA ARG A 22 -12.00 -7.01 -2.91
C ARG A 22 -10.65 -6.33 -3.01
N THR A 23 -10.03 -5.96 -1.88
CA THR A 23 -8.74 -5.28 -1.87
C THR A 23 -8.04 -5.44 -0.53
N ILE A 24 -6.73 -5.59 -0.58
CA ILE A 24 -5.84 -5.27 0.54
C ILE A 24 -5.09 -3.98 0.18
N THR A 25 -4.91 -3.10 1.15
CA THR A 25 -4.25 -1.82 0.94
C THR A 25 -3.19 -1.60 2.00
N MET A 26 -1.95 -1.36 1.58
CA MET A 26 -0.86 -0.93 2.47
C MET A 26 -0.78 0.60 2.47
N GLY A 27 -1.00 1.22 3.62
CA GLY A 27 -0.79 2.66 3.80
C GLY A 27 0.67 2.96 4.13
N ILE A 28 1.32 3.81 3.34
CA ILE A 28 2.72 4.21 3.54
C ILE A 28 2.80 5.71 3.80
N SER A 29 3.29 6.08 4.99
CA SER A 29 3.58 7.47 5.30
C SER A 29 4.84 7.94 4.55
N LEU A 30 4.77 9.11 3.90
CA LEU A 30 5.88 9.73 3.17
C LEU A 30 6.43 10.99 3.86
N LEU A 31 6.00 11.31 5.08
CA LEU A 31 6.39 12.55 5.77
C LEU A 31 7.91 12.66 6.02
N ASP A 32 8.59 11.55 6.22
CA ASP A 32 10.05 11.42 6.36
C ASP A 32 10.78 11.41 5.00
N CYS A 33 10.06 11.35 3.88
CA CYS A 33 10.65 11.50 2.55
C CYS A 33 10.85 12.97 2.16
N ILE A 34 10.23 13.92 2.88
CA ILE A 34 10.30 15.35 2.58
C ILE A 34 11.76 15.81 2.48
N ASP A 35 12.05 16.49 1.38
CA ASP A 35 13.34 17.09 1.07
C ASP A 35 13.09 18.38 0.29
N SER A 36 14.03 19.33 0.33
CA SER A 36 13.95 20.55 -0.48
C SER A 36 14.49 20.35 -1.90
N ASP A 37 15.26 19.28 -2.11
CA ASP A 37 15.72 18.83 -3.42
C ASP A 37 14.74 17.81 -4.02
N LEU A 38 14.22 18.11 -5.22
CA LEU A 38 13.18 17.31 -5.88
C LEU A 38 13.68 15.90 -6.26
N ASP A 39 14.93 15.76 -6.68
CA ASP A 39 15.48 14.48 -7.08
C ASP A 39 15.66 13.57 -5.86
N ARG A 40 16.18 14.13 -4.75
CA ARG A 40 16.29 13.41 -3.47
C ARG A 40 14.93 13.03 -2.90
N LEU A 41 13.94 13.91 -3.03
CA LEU A 41 12.55 13.63 -2.63
C LEU A 41 12.02 12.41 -3.39
N ASN A 42 12.17 12.39 -4.72
CA ASN A 42 11.72 11.29 -5.57
C ASN A 42 12.46 9.99 -5.22
N GLU A 43 13.78 10.03 -5.05
CA GLU A 43 14.57 8.86 -4.64
C GLU A 43 14.08 8.27 -3.30
N LYS A 44 13.85 9.13 -2.29
CA LYS A 44 13.33 8.70 -0.97
C LYS A 44 11.95 8.04 -1.09
N ILE A 45 11.05 8.63 -1.87
CA ILE A 45 9.70 8.08 -2.12
C ILE A 45 9.81 6.69 -2.75
N TYR A 46 10.56 6.56 -3.84
CA TYR A 46 10.74 5.30 -4.56
C TYR A 46 11.30 4.21 -3.65
N ASN A 47 12.42 4.50 -2.98
CA ASN A 47 13.08 3.56 -2.09
C ASN A 47 12.18 3.12 -0.94
N LYS A 48 11.42 4.06 -0.36
CA LYS A 48 10.54 3.75 0.77
C LYS A 48 9.37 2.85 0.34
N ILE A 49 8.70 3.16 -0.76
CA ILE A 49 7.55 2.38 -1.24
C ILE A 49 8.00 0.99 -1.63
N THR A 50 9.03 0.87 -2.46
CA THR A 50 9.55 -0.44 -2.90
C THR A 50 10.04 -1.28 -1.73
N THR A 51 10.73 -0.69 -0.75
CA THR A 51 11.21 -1.43 0.43
C THR A 51 10.07 -1.91 1.33
N ARG A 52 9.04 -1.07 1.55
CA ARG A 52 7.95 -1.41 2.48
C ARG A 52 6.92 -2.34 1.86
N ALA A 53 6.66 -2.21 0.56
CA ALA A 53 5.66 -3.01 -0.15
C ALA A 53 6.25 -4.20 -0.92
N LYS A 54 7.56 -4.47 -0.83
CA LYS A 54 8.24 -5.56 -1.55
C LYS A 54 7.53 -6.91 -1.48
N ASP A 55 6.96 -7.25 -0.32
CA ASP A 55 6.34 -8.54 -0.05
C ASP A 55 4.80 -8.49 -0.12
N LEU A 56 4.19 -7.34 -0.46
CA LEU A 56 2.74 -7.13 -0.40
C LEU A 56 1.98 -8.11 -1.31
N VAL A 57 2.46 -8.28 -2.55
CA VAL A 57 1.83 -9.19 -3.52
C VAL A 57 2.06 -10.64 -3.11
N GLU A 58 3.30 -11.03 -2.83
CA GLU A 58 3.65 -12.40 -2.44
C GLU A 58 2.88 -12.84 -1.19
N THR A 59 2.79 -11.98 -0.17
CA THR A 59 2.04 -12.26 1.06
C THR A 59 0.55 -12.38 0.77
N GLY A 60 -0.01 -11.50 -0.06
CA GLY A 60 -1.41 -11.58 -0.48
C GLY A 60 -1.74 -12.88 -1.23
N GLU A 61 -0.85 -13.35 -2.11
CA GLU A 61 -1.02 -14.64 -2.81
C GLU A 61 -0.94 -15.83 -1.84
N LYS A 62 0.02 -15.82 -0.90
CA LYS A 62 0.12 -16.87 0.13
C LYS A 62 -1.17 -16.98 0.97
N ILE A 63 -1.71 -15.85 1.42
CA ILE A 63 -2.99 -15.80 2.16
C ILE A 63 -4.12 -16.32 1.28
N SER A 64 -4.17 -15.93 0.01
CA SER A 64 -5.20 -16.40 -0.93
C SER A 64 -5.17 -17.92 -1.10
N MET A 65 -3.97 -18.52 -1.19
CA MET A 65 -3.80 -19.98 -1.27
C MET A 65 -4.14 -20.69 0.04
N GLU A 66 -3.74 -20.14 1.18
CA GLU A 66 -3.94 -20.75 2.49
C GLU A 66 -5.43 -20.84 2.86
N PHE A 67 -6.21 -19.80 2.57
CA PHE A 67 -7.62 -19.72 2.94
C PHE A 67 -8.58 -20.02 1.79
N GLY A 68 -8.07 -20.27 0.57
CA GLY A 68 -8.90 -20.57 -0.60
C GLY A 68 -9.80 -19.41 -1.06
N ILE A 69 -9.50 -18.18 -0.65
CA ILE A 69 -10.28 -16.97 -0.99
C ILE A 69 -9.48 -16.06 -1.95
N PRO A 70 -10.07 -15.58 -3.05
CA PRO A 70 -9.36 -14.70 -3.96
C PRO A 70 -9.17 -13.30 -3.34
N ILE A 71 -7.94 -12.77 -3.44
CA ILE A 71 -7.65 -11.35 -3.15
C ILE A 71 -7.50 -10.59 -4.47
N VAL A 72 -8.57 -9.87 -4.85
CA VAL A 72 -8.71 -9.26 -6.19
C VAL A 72 -7.71 -8.13 -6.42
N ASN A 73 -7.50 -7.25 -5.44
CA ASN A 73 -6.60 -6.10 -5.58
C ASN A 73 -5.57 -6.06 -4.45
N LYS A 74 -4.32 -5.71 -4.80
CA LYS A 74 -3.27 -5.33 -3.85
C LYS A 74 -2.90 -3.87 -4.16
N ARG A 75 -3.18 -2.96 -3.25
CA ARG A 75 -3.01 -1.51 -3.46
C ARG A 75 -2.07 -0.90 -2.44
N ILE A 76 -1.50 0.23 -2.81
CA ILE A 76 -0.76 1.10 -1.90
C ILE A 76 -1.50 2.43 -1.85
N SER A 77 -1.62 3.00 -0.66
CA SER A 77 -2.04 4.38 -0.46
C SER A 77 -0.92 5.15 0.23
N VAL A 78 -0.81 6.44 -0.07
CA VAL A 78 0.28 7.28 0.42
C VAL A 78 -0.24 8.58 1.02
N THR A 79 0.60 9.25 1.80
CA THR A 79 0.34 10.62 2.28
C THR A 79 0.03 11.55 1.10
N PRO A 80 -0.93 12.49 1.21
CA PRO A 80 -1.26 13.41 0.11
C PRO A 80 -0.03 14.13 -0.45
N ILE A 81 0.21 13.97 -1.76
CA ILE A 81 1.43 14.45 -2.43
C ILE A 81 1.59 15.97 -2.40
N ALA A 82 0.49 16.71 -2.28
CA ALA A 82 0.53 18.16 -2.08
C ALA A 82 1.32 18.56 -0.81
N LEU A 83 1.25 17.77 0.26
CA LEU A 83 2.00 18.02 1.50
C LEU A 83 3.47 17.63 1.35
N ILE A 84 3.74 16.57 0.60
CA ILE A 84 5.07 16.00 0.42
C ILE A 84 5.92 16.87 -0.52
N GLY A 85 5.34 17.30 -1.64
CA GLY A 85 5.99 18.18 -2.61
C GLY A 85 6.08 19.64 -2.15
N GLY A 86 5.39 20.06 -1.09
CA GLY A 86 5.33 21.46 -0.66
C GLY A 86 6.69 22.10 -0.34
N ALA A 87 7.72 21.31 -0.05
CA ALA A 87 9.07 21.80 0.22
C ALA A 87 9.98 21.90 -1.02
N ALA A 88 9.71 21.12 -2.08
CA ALA A 88 10.57 21.01 -3.26
C ALA A 88 9.91 21.53 -4.55
N CYS A 89 8.61 21.27 -4.74
CA CYS A 89 7.87 21.61 -5.94
C CYS A 89 7.54 23.10 -5.99
N LYS A 90 7.90 23.74 -7.10
CA LYS A 90 7.63 25.15 -7.39
C LYS A 90 6.66 25.33 -8.56
N THR A 91 6.51 24.29 -9.37
CA THR A 91 5.68 24.25 -10.57
C THR A 91 4.79 22.99 -10.58
N PRO A 92 3.67 22.99 -11.33
CA PRO A 92 2.88 21.78 -11.52
C PRO A 92 3.69 20.61 -12.10
N GLU A 93 4.67 20.89 -12.96
CA GLU A 93 5.55 19.91 -13.58
C GLU A 93 6.40 19.17 -12.55
N ASP A 94 6.79 19.83 -11.45
CA ASP A 94 7.52 19.18 -10.36
C ASP A 94 6.68 18.10 -9.70
N PHE A 95 5.39 18.35 -9.47
CA PHE A 95 4.47 17.34 -8.92
C PHE A 95 4.23 16.18 -9.89
N VAL A 96 4.33 16.41 -11.20
CA VAL A 96 4.27 15.33 -12.20
C VAL A 96 5.46 14.39 -12.07
N THR A 97 6.64 14.87 -11.66
CA THR A 97 7.80 13.99 -11.41
C THR A 97 7.56 13.05 -10.23
N ILE A 98 6.90 13.54 -9.17
CA ILE A 98 6.50 12.69 -8.04
C ILE A 98 5.46 11.67 -8.50
N ALA A 99 4.48 12.08 -9.31
CA ALA A 99 3.48 11.16 -9.86
C ALA A 99 4.12 10.02 -10.66
N LYS A 100 5.10 10.32 -11.52
CA LYS A 100 5.89 9.32 -12.26
C LYS A 100 6.73 8.41 -11.37
N THR A 101 7.10 8.87 -10.18
CA THR A 101 7.85 8.08 -9.20
C THR A 101 6.94 7.07 -8.48
N LEU A 102 5.64 7.36 -8.40
CA LEU A 102 4.63 6.49 -7.79
C LEU A 102 4.03 5.45 -8.75
N ASP A 103 4.18 5.68 -10.06
CA ASP A 103 3.76 4.78 -11.15
C ASP A 103 4.72 3.60 -11.30
#